data_AF-A0A832NN70-F1
#
_entry.id   AF-A0A832NN70-F1
#
_cell.length_a   1.000
_cell.length_b   1.000
_cell.length_c   1.000
_cell.angle_alpha   90.00
_cell.angle_beta   90.00
_cell.angle_gamma   90.00
#
_symmetry.space_group_name_H-M   'P 1'
#
loop_
_entity.id
_entity.type
_entity.pdbx_description
1 polymer ?
#
loop_
_entity_poly.entity_id
_entity_poly.type
_entity_poly.pdbx_seq_one_letter_code
_entity_poly.pdbx_strand_id
1 'polypeptide(L)'
;MASACETAHETVNYLNGQGEKVGVLKVRLYRPFDNERFVASLPPTTKAIAVLDRTKEPGAAGEPLYLDCVNALYEVISNNGHAGLKTMPQIVGGRYGLSSKEFTAAMAKAVFDNLAQKTPKNHFTVGINDDVSRTSLAVDESFSIESDKVVRCLFYGLGADGTVGANKNSIKIIGENTDNYAQGYFVYDSKKAGAITVSHLRFGPNPIQSVYLVDKANFIGCHQTVFLEKYDMLQHAVPGGTFLLNTPFGPDEVWDTLPIEVQEHLINKKMKFYVIDAVKVARDSGMGRRINTVMQTCFFAISGVLSKEDAIEQIKQSVRATYGRKGEEIVQMNLKAIDNSVSNLHEVKIPNRVTSKTHILPP
;
A
#
# COMPACT_ATOMS: atom_id res chain seq x y z
N MET A 1 -3.40 -11.08 15.89
CA MET A 1 -4.03 -12.21 15.16
C MET A 1 -4.31 -11.78 13.71
N ALA A 2 -4.46 -12.72 12.76
CA ALA A 2 -4.76 -12.43 11.35
C ALA A 2 -3.71 -11.53 10.64
N SER A 3 -4.13 -10.70 9.68
CA SER A 3 -3.22 -9.95 8.77
C SER A 3 -2.29 -8.96 9.47
N ALA A 4 -2.69 -8.36 10.59
CA ALA A 4 -1.84 -7.45 11.34
C ALA A 4 -0.55 -8.11 11.87
N CYS A 5 -0.56 -9.44 11.99
CA CYS A 5 0.63 -10.21 12.32
C CYS A 5 1.74 -10.04 11.27
N GLU A 6 1.42 -9.83 9.99
CA GLU A 6 2.44 -9.63 8.95
C GLU A 6 3.06 -8.24 9.05
N THR A 7 2.25 -7.18 9.19
CA THR A 7 2.76 -5.81 9.43
C THR A 7 3.57 -5.71 10.72
N ALA A 8 3.09 -6.30 11.82
CA ALA A 8 3.83 -6.31 13.08
C ALA A 8 5.14 -7.10 12.97
N HIS A 9 5.16 -8.20 12.20
CA HIS A 9 6.37 -8.98 11.96
C HIS A 9 7.40 -8.23 11.11
N GLU A 10 6.97 -7.58 10.03
CA GLU A 10 7.82 -6.71 9.22
C GLU A 10 8.44 -5.60 10.09
N THR A 11 7.63 -4.99 10.95
CA THR A 11 8.08 -3.94 11.89
C THR A 11 9.08 -4.48 12.92
N VAL A 12 8.81 -5.65 13.51
CA VAL A 12 9.73 -6.32 14.45
C VAL A 12 11.08 -6.61 13.79
N ASN A 13 11.09 -7.09 12.55
CA ASN A 13 12.34 -7.37 11.83
C ASN A 13 13.16 -6.09 11.62
N TYR A 14 12.50 -4.99 11.25
CA TYR A 14 13.14 -3.69 11.12
C TYR A 14 13.74 -3.21 12.45
N LEU A 15 12.94 -3.19 13.53
CA LEU A 15 13.36 -2.69 14.84
C LEU A 15 14.47 -3.55 15.47
N ASN A 16 14.39 -4.89 15.34
CA ASN A 16 15.46 -5.78 15.78
C ASN A 16 16.76 -5.56 14.99
N GLY A 17 16.66 -5.21 13.70
CA GLY A 17 17.81 -4.77 12.89
C GLY A 17 18.47 -3.48 13.39
N GLN A 18 17.74 -2.66 14.13
CA GLN A 18 18.25 -1.46 14.83
C GLN A 18 18.70 -1.73 16.28
N GLY A 19 18.69 -3.01 16.71
CA GLY A 19 19.12 -3.42 18.05
C GLY A 19 18.04 -3.37 19.12
N GLU A 20 16.79 -3.05 18.76
CA GLU A 20 15.66 -3.18 19.69
C GLU A 20 15.40 -4.65 20.04
N LYS A 21 14.72 -4.88 21.17
CA LYS A 21 14.41 -6.22 21.68
C LYS A 21 12.92 -6.46 21.68
N VAL A 22 12.34 -6.49 20.48
CA VAL A 22 10.90 -6.65 20.27
C VAL A 22 10.58 -7.99 19.60
N GLY A 23 9.34 -8.44 19.76
CA GLY A 23 8.86 -9.70 19.21
C GLY A 23 7.38 -9.63 18.91
N VAL A 24 6.91 -10.58 18.10
CA VAL A 24 5.49 -10.75 17.77
C VAL A 24 5.08 -12.20 17.96
N LEU A 25 4.02 -12.44 18.73
CA LEU A 25 3.39 -13.75 18.87
C LEU A 25 2.16 -13.82 17.97
N LYS A 26 2.18 -14.73 17.00
CA LYS A 26 1.10 -14.89 16.02
C LYS A 26 0.13 -15.98 16.47
N VAL A 27 -0.99 -15.57 17.06
CA VAL A 27 -2.09 -16.50 17.40
C VAL A 27 -2.67 -17.11 16.12
N ARG A 28 -2.56 -18.44 16.01
CA ARG A 28 -3.02 -19.22 14.84
C ARG A 28 -4.34 -19.92 15.12
N LEU A 29 -4.41 -20.64 16.24
CA LEU A 29 -5.63 -21.28 16.73
C LEU A 29 -6.16 -20.47 17.91
N TYR A 30 -7.25 -19.73 17.69
CA TYR A 30 -7.87 -18.92 18.75
C TYR A 30 -8.74 -19.78 19.68
N ARG A 31 -9.42 -20.80 19.14
CA ARG A 31 -10.23 -21.73 19.91
C ARG A 31 -10.04 -23.17 19.40
N PRO A 32 -9.84 -24.16 20.29
CA PRO A 32 -9.56 -24.00 21.73
C PRO A 32 -8.25 -23.21 21.97
N PHE A 33 -8.23 -22.37 23.01
CA PHE A 33 -7.05 -21.56 23.36
C PHE A 33 -6.16 -22.39 24.30
N ASP A 34 -4.94 -22.65 23.88
CA ASP A 34 -3.97 -23.46 24.64
C ASP A 34 -3.11 -22.54 25.53
N ASN A 35 -3.50 -22.45 26.80
CA ASN A 35 -2.86 -21.56 27.79
C ASN A 35 -1.36 -21.89 27.95
N GLU A 36 -1.02 -23.18 28.07
CA GLU A 36 0.36 -23.62 28.28
C GLU A 36 1.23 -23.29 27.06
N ARG A 37 0.73 -23.60 25.86
CA ARG A 37 1.47 -23.31 24.62
C ARG A 37 1.63 -21.82 24.37
N PHE A 38 0.64 -21.00 24.74
CA PHE A 38 0.76 -19.55 24.67
C PHE A 38 1.90 -19.04 25.55
N VAL A 39 1.93 -19.41 26.84
CA VAL A 39 2.96 -18.95 27.77
C VAL A 39 4.34 -19.50 27.39
N ALA A 40 4.43 -20.77 26.98
CA ALA A 40 5.67 -21.38 26.52
C ALA A 40 6.25 -20.74 25.23
N SER A 41 5.40 -20.06 24.45
CA SER A 41 5.83 -19.34 23.25
C SER A 41 6.42 -17.95 23.55
N LEU A 42 6.34 -17.47 24.78
CA LEU A 42 6.91 -16.19 25.20
C LEU A 42 8.39 -16.38 25.59
N PRO A 43 9.32 -15.55 25.07
CA PRO A 43 10.71 -15.59 25.53
C PRO A 43 10.82 -15.36 27.04
N PRO A 44 11.74 -16.04 27.75
CA PRO A 44 11.97 -15.86 29.20
C PRO A 44 12.23 -14.41 29.63
N THR A 45 12.71 -13.58 28.71
CA THR A 45 13.06 -12.17 28.92
C THR A 45 11.91 -11.20 28.69
N THR A 46 10.70 -11.70 28.42
CA THR A 46 9.53 -10.85 28.15
C THR A 46 9.16 -10.05 29.40
N LYS A 47 9.15 -8.72 29.28
CA LYS A 47 8.80 -7.80 30.37
C LYS A 47 7.45 -7.13 30.21
N ALA A 48 6.98 -6.97 28.97
CA ALA A 48 5.71 -6.35 28.66
C ALA A 48 5.11 -6.95 27.37
N ILE A 49 3.78 -6.99 27.30
CA ILE A 49 2.99 -7.56 26.20
C ILE A 49 1.85 -6.59 25.87
N ALA A 50 1.71 -6.24 24.60
CA ALA A 50 0.51 -5.59 24.09
C ALA A 50 -0.31 -6.61 23.31
N VAL A 51 -1.56 -6.81 23.70
CA VAL A 51 -2.51 -7.67 22.98
C VAL A 51 -3.40 -6.79 22.12
N LEU A 52 -3.44 -7.10 20.82
CA LEU A 52 -4.17 -6.32 19.83
C LEU A 52 -5.40 -7.06 19.35
N ASP A 53 -6.56 -6.46 19.60
CA ASP A 53 -7.87 -6.95 19.22
C ASP A 53 -8.45 -6.14 18.06
N ARG A 54 -8.98 -6.84 17.07
CA ARG A 54 -9.67 -6.25 15.92
C ARG A 54 -11.19 -6.26 16.12
N THR A 55 -11.63 -5.92 17.33
CA THR A 55 -13.03 -5.85 17.74
C THR A 55 -13.20 -4.79 18.82
N LYS A 56 -14.46 -4.49 19.18
CA LYS A 56 -14.82 -3.66 20.33
C LYS A 56 -16.03 -4.27 21.01
N GLU A 57 -15.89 -4.58 22.29
CA GLU A 57 -17.00 -5.03 23.15
C GLU A 57 -17.35 -3.93 24.16
N PRO A 58 -18.37 -3.10 23.90
CA PRO A 58 -18.71 -1.98 24.77
C PRO A 58 -19.08 -2.44 26.19
N GLY A 59 -18.44 -1.85 27.20
CA GLY A 59 -18.70 -2.18 28.61
C GLY A 59 -17.97 -3.40 29.15
N ALA A 60 -17.27 -4.16 28.29
CA ALA A 60 -16.43 -5.27 28.74
C ALA A 60 -15.17 -4.76 29.48
N ALA A 61 -14.63 -5.60 30.36
CA ALA A 61 -13.39 -5.31 31.08
C ALA A 61 -12.13 -5.32 30.18
N GLY A 62 -12.27 -5.82 28.95
CA GLY A 62 -11.23 -5.87 27.93
C GLY A 62 -11.73 -6.65 26.73
N GLU A 63 -11.01 -6.58 25.61
CA GLU A 63 -11.35 -7.32 24.40
C GLU A 63 -11.01 -8.82 24.51
N PRO A 64 -11.64 -9.70 23.70
CA PRO A 64 -11.58 -11.14 23.89
C PRO A 64 -10.17 -11.74 23.93
N LEU A 65 -9.30 -11.41 22.97
CA LEU A 65 -7.95 -11.97 22.94
C LEU A 65 -7.10 -11.44 24.10
N TYR A 66 -7.24 -10.16 24.45
CA TYR A 66 -6.63 -9.60 25.64
C TYR A 66 -7.03 -10.37 26.90
N LEU A 67 -8.33 -10.61 27.11
CA LEU A 67 -8.81 -11.35 28.28
C LEU A 67 -8.30 -12.79 28.33
N ASP A 68 -8.24 -13.49 27.20
CA ASP A 68 -7.67 -14.84 27.14
C ASP A 68 -6.18 -14.85 27.50
N CYS A 69 -5.40 -13.89 26.99
CA CYS A 69 -3.98 -13.77 27.30
C CYS A 69 -3.74 -13.44 28.78
N VAL A 70 -4.57 -12.56 29.36
CA VAL A 70 -4.53 -12.27 30.81
C VAL A 70 -4.84 -13.54 31.61
N ASN A 71 -5.91 -14.25 31.25
CA ASN A 71 -6.31 -15.48 31.93
C ASN A 71 -5.22 -16.56 31.82
N ALA A 72 -4.66 -16.77 30.62
CA ALA A 72 -3.63 -17.76 30.37
C ALA A 72 -2.35 -17.48 31.19
N LEU A 73 -1.89 -16.22 31.23
CA LEU A 73 -0.75 -15.84 32.07
C LEU A 73 -1.06 -16.10 33.55
N TYR A 74 -2.25 -15.69 34.02
CA TYR A 74 -2.63 -15.85 35.41
C TYR A 74 -2.73 -17.32 35.83
N GLU A 75 -3.44 -18.15 35.07
CA GLU A 75 -3.64 -19.57 35.38
C GLU A 75 -2.32 -20.35 35.32
N VAL A 76 -1.54 -20.19 34.25
CA VAL A 76 -0.26 -20.91 34.10
C VAL A 76 0.71 -20.49 35.20
N ILE A 77 0.73 -19.21 35.57
CA ILE A 77 1.61 -18.74 36.64
C ILE A 77 1.18 -19.25 38.01
N SER A 78 -0.13 -19.30 38.25
CA SER A 78 -0.69 -19.82 39.51
C SER A 78 -0.44 -21.32 39.67
N ASN A 79 -0.51 -22.09 38.58
CA ASN A 79 -0.38 -23.55 38.61
C ASN A 79 1.08 -24.03 38.53
N ASN A 80 1.92 -23.36 37.72
CA ASN A 80 3.26 -23.84 37.36
C ASN A 80 4.38 -22.84 37.72
N GLY A 81 4.09 -21.82 38.54
CA GLY A 81 5.03 -20.72 38.81
C GLY A 81 5.33 -19.92 37.54
N HIS A 82 6.45 -19.20 37.46
CA HIS A 82 6.71 -18.31 36.32
C HIS A 82 6.84 -19.00 34.94
N ALA A 83 6.72 -20.34 34.84
CA ALA A 83 6.69 -21.08 33.58
C ALA A 83 7.82 -20.70 32.60
N GLY A 84 9.02 -20.48 33.14
CA GLY A 84 10.21 -20.07 32.36
C GLY A 84 10.38 -18.56 32.16
N LEU A 85 9.39 -17.73 32.49
CA LEU A 85 9.52 -16.27 32.52
C LEU A 85 10.36 -15.83 33.72
N LYS A 86 11.18 -14.79 33.54
CA LYS A 86 11.97 -14.24 34.66
C LYS A 86 11.13 -13.39 35.62
N THR A 87 10.08 -12.76 35.10
CA THR A 87 9.17 -11.87 35.83
C THR A 87 7.79 -11.93 35.19
N MET A 88 6.74 -11.66 35.95
CA MET A 88 5.40 -11.47 35.41
C MET A 88 5.40 -10.26 34.45
N PRO A 89 5.13 -10.43 33.14
CA PRO A 89 5.13 -9.32 32.21
C PRO A 89 3.93 -8.40 32.48
N GLN A 90 4.13 -7.10 32.30
CA GLN A 90 3.00 -6.17 32.19
C GLN A 90 2.21 -6.51 30.93
N ILE A 91 0.89 -6.57 31.04
CA ILE A 91 0.01 -6.85 29.90
C ILE A 91 -0.96 -5.68 29.70
N VAL A 92 -1.05 -5.20 28.47
CA VAL A 92 -1.99 -4.15 28.06
C VAL A 92 -2.78 -4.59 26.83
N GLY A 93 -4.05 -4.17 26.76
CA GLY A 93 -4.94 -4.40 25.62
C GLY A 93 -5.05 -3.16 24.74
N GLY A 94 -5.15 -3.38 23.44
CA GLY A 94 -5.34 -2.32 22.46
C GLY A 94 -6.26 -2.74 21.33
N ARG A 95 -7.04 -1.79 20.82
CA ARG A 95 -7.90 -1.98 19.65
C ARG A 95 -7.28 -1.38 18.40
N TYR A 96 -7.44 -2.07 17.27
CA TYR A 96 -6.98 -1.59 15.98
C TYR A 96 -7.92 -2.02 14.84
N GLY A 97 -7.81 -1.37 13.69
CA GLY A 97 -8.28 -1.90 12.41
C GLY A 97 -9.77 -2.21 12.26
N LEU A 98 -10.63 -1.60 13.09
CA LEU A 98 -12.09 -1.74 12.98
C LEU A 98 -12.57 -1.25 11.62
N SER A 99 -13.46 -2.01 10.98
CA SER A 99 -14.02 -1.67 9.67
C SER A 99 -12.96 -1.36 8.60
N SER A 100 -11.88 -2.15 8.59
CA SER A 100 -10.74 -1.95 7.67
C SER A 100 -10.02 -0.62 7.82
N LYS A 101 -10.09 0.02 9.00
CA LYS A 101 -9.11 1.06 9.36
C LYS A 101 -7.70 0.49 9.18
N GLU A 102 -6.79 1.31 8.66
CA GLU A 102 -5.41 0.91 8.43
C GLU A 102 -4.71 0.48 9.72
N PHE A 103 -3.72 -0.40 9.55
CA PHE A 103 -2.74 -0.76 10.57
C PHE A 103 -1.37 -0.82 9.92
N THR A 104 -0.65 0.30 9.95
CA THR A 104 0.64 0.49 9.28
C THR A 104 1.81 0.14 10.19
N ALA A 105 3.02 0.12 9.63
CA ALA A 105 4.26 -0.03 10.40
C ALA A 105 4.42 1.07 11.47
N ALA A 106 4.03 2.31 11.18
CA ALA A 106 4.04 3.41 12.15
C ALA A 106 3.11 3.13 13.34
N MET A 107 1.93 2.56 13.08
CA MET A 107 1.00 2.15 14.13
C MET A 107 1.54 0.99 14.97
N ALA A 108 2.18 0.00 14.34
CA ALA A 108 2.84 -1.08 15.05
C ALA A 108 4.00 -0.55 15.92
N LYS A 109 4.80 0.40 15.41
CA LYS A 109 5.84 1.07 16.19
C LYS A 109 5.26 1.82 17.38
N ALA A 110 4.16 2.57 17.22
CA ALA A 110 3.51 3.27 18.32
C ALA A 110 3.07 2.32 19.45
N VAL A 111 2.65 1.09 19.11
CA VAL A 111 2.35 0.05 20.11
C VAL A 111 3.60 -0.38 20.88
N PHE A 112 4.73 -0.59 20.20
CA PHE A 112 6.01 -0.90 20.85
C PHE A 112 6.53 0.26 21.70
N ASP A 113 6.43 1.50 21.20
CA ASP A 113 6.81 2.71 21.93
C ASP A 113 5.96 2.87 23.22
N ASN A 114 4.67 2.54 23.16
CA ASN A 114 3.79 2.49 24.33
C ASN A 114 4.27 1.45 25.37
N LEU A 115 4.67 0.26 24.93
CA LEU A 115 5.22 -0.78 25.81
C LEU A 115 6.56 -0.40 26.45
N ALA A 116 7.35 0.45 25.79
CA ALA A 116 8.62 0.94 26.31
C ALA A 116 8.46 2.01 27.43
N GLN A 117 7.25 2.55 27.62
CA GLN A 117 6.99 3.53 28.67
C GLN A 117 7.03 2.89 30.05
N LYS A 118 7.39 3.68 31.07
CA LYS A 118 7.33 3.24 32.48
C LYS A 118 5.94 2.80 32.91
N THR A 119 4.91 3.42 32.34
CA THR A 119 3.49 3.09 32.58
C THR A 119 2.79 3.07 31.24
N PRO A 120 2.80 1.93 30.52
CA PRO A 120 2.14 1.82 29.23
C PRO A 120 0.65 2.14 29.34
N LYS A 121 0.11 2.87 28.37
CA LYS A 121 -1.34 3.10 28.28
C LYS A 121 -2.02 1.75 28.02
N ASN A 122 -2.98 1.40 28.87
CA ASN A 122 -3.85 0.24 28.69
C ASN A 122 -5.18 0.65 28.01
N HIS A 123 -5.90 -0.32 27.45
CA HIS A 123 -7.17 -0.15 26.72
C HIS A 123 -7.13 0.91 25.61
N PHE A 124 -5.98 1.00 24.95
CA PHE A 124 -5.71 2.03 23.96
C PHE A 124 -6.41 1.75 22.62
N THR A 125 -6.40 2.76 21.76
CA THR A 125 -6.73 2.62 20.33
C THR A 125 -5.54 3.06 19.49
N VAL A 126 -5.37 2.49 18.30
CA VAL A 126 -4.35 2.92 17.34
C VAL A 126 -4.97 3.05 15.94
N GLY A 127 -4.60 4.13 15.23
CA GLY A 127 -5.15 4.47 13.90
C GLY A 127 -6.34 5.44 13.91
N ILE A 128 -6.64 6.06 15.05
CA ILE A 128 -7.62 7.15 15.19
C ILE A 128 -7.05 8.23 16.11
N ASN A 129 -7.57 9.45 15.99
CA ASN A 129 -7.46 10.47 17.03
C ASN A 129 -8.73 10.40 17.90
N ASP A 130 -8.59 9.89 19.12
CA ASP A 130 -9.65 9.87 20.12
C ASP A 130 -9.38 10.99 21.12
N ASP A 131 -9.93 12.17 20.85
CA ASP A 131 -9.83 13.38 21.66
C ASP A 131 -10.87 13.45 22.78
N VAL A 132 -11.85 12.54 22.77
CA VAL A 132 -12.92 12.43 23.77
C VAL A 132 -12.47 11.55 24.94
N SER A 133 -12.26 10.25 24.70
CA SER A 133 -11.84 9.32 25.75
C SER A 133 -10.33 9.19 25.90
N ARG A 134 -9.56 9.85 25.02
CA ARG A 134 -8.09 9.93 25.09
C ARG A 134 -7.41 8.56 25.11
N THR A 135 -8.02 7.57 24.47
CA THR A 135 -7.50 6.20 24.38
C THR A 135 -6.46 6.04 23.28
N SER A 136 -6.45 6.95 22.30
CA SER A 136 -5.54 6.86 21.15
C SER A 136 -4.05 6.95 21.54
N LEU A 137 -3.22 6.19 20.83
CA LEU A 137 -1.77 6.34 20.82
C LEU A 137 -1.35 7.38 19.78
N ALA A 138 -0.32 8.17 20.10
CA ALA A 138 0.32 9.04 19.12
C ALA A 138 1.06 8.19 18.09
N VAL A 139 0.91 8.52 16.81
CA VAL A 139 1.54 7.82 15.69
C VAL A 139 2.38 8.82 14.90
N ASP A 140 3.65 8.50 14.69
CA ASP A 140 4.49 9.25 13.75
C ASP A 140 4.23 8.74 12.33
N GLU A 141 3.38 9.45 11.59
CA GLU A 141 3.02 9.09 10.20
C GLU A 141 4.19 9.20 9.22
N SER A 142 5.31 9.84 9.60
CA SER A 142 6.49 9.89 8.75
C SER A 142 7.30 8.59 8.76
N PHE A 143 7.09 7.72 9.76
CA PHE A 143 7.81 6.46 9.92
C PHE A 143 7.45 5.45 8.83
N SER A 144 8.46 4.93 8.13
CA SER A 144 8.30 3.88 7.12
C SER A 144 9.45 2.89 7.20
N ILE A 145 9.14 1.62 6.96
CA ILE A 145 10.09 0.50 6.96
C ILE A 145 10.23 -0.15 5.59
N GLU A 146 9.53 0.37 4.58
CA GLU A 146 9.56 -0.18 3.23
C GLU A 146 10.92 0.07 2.58
N SER A 147 11.53 -1.00 2.06
CA SER A 147 12.85 -0.93 1.43
C SER A 147 12.81 -0.17 0.09
N ASP A 148 13.88 0.56 -0.22
CA ASP A 148 14.09 1.17 -1.54
C ASP A 148 14.17 0.15 -2.69
N LYS A 149 14.36 -1.14 -2.38
CA LYS A 149 14.33 -2.25 -3.35
C LYS A 149 12.91 -2.68 -3.73
N VAL A 150 11.88 -2.14 -3.07
CA VAL A 150 10.48 -2.43 -3.38
C VAL A 150 9.92 -1.28 -4.22
N VAL A 151 9.44 -1.59 -5.41
CA VAL A 151 8.73 -0.63 -6.25
C VAL A 151 7.29 -0.57 -5.79
N ARG A 152 6.85 0.62 -5.39
CA ARG A 152 5.51 0.91 -4.88
C ARG A 152 4.75 1.80 -5.84
N CYS A 153 3.58 1.35 -6.25
CA CYS A 153 2.82 2.03 -7.29
C CYS A 153 1.40 2.35 -6.81
N LEU A 154 0.94 3.56 -7.16
CA LEU A 154 -0.45 3.98 -7.04
C LEU A 154 -1.04 4.21 -8.43
N PHE A 155 -2.24 3.70 -8.67
CA PHE A 155 -2.96 3.96 -9.91
C PHE A 155 -4.36 4.46 -9.62
N TYR A 156 -4.67 5.66 -10.11
CA TYR A 156 -5.95 6.33 -9.98
C TYR A 156 -6.72 6.16 -11.28
N GLY A 157 -7.76 5.34 -11.23
CA GLY A 157 -8.65 5.03 -12.36
C GLY A 157 -10.11 5.30 -12.03
N LEU A 158 -10.93 5.34 -13.07
CA LEU A 158 -12.39 5.41 -12.95
C LEU A 158 -13.00 4.01 -12.92
N GLY A 159 -14.04 3.82 -12.12
CA GLY A 159 -14.84 2.59 -12.15
C GLY A 159 -15.25 2.24 -13.59
N ALA A 160 -14.86 1.04 -14.03
CA ALA A 160 -15.06 0.48 -15.38
C ALA A 160 -14.16 1.00 -16.52
N ASP A 161 -13.09 1.76 -16.25
CA ASP A 161 -12.13 2.16 -17.29
C ASP A 161 -11.06 1.10 -17.64
N GLY A 162 -11.03 -0.02 -16.89
CA GLY A 162 -10.11 -1.13 -17.10
C GLY A 162 -8.82 -1.07 -16.29
N THR A 163 -8.59 -0.03 -15.49
CA THR A 163 -7.37 0.17 -14.68
C THR A 163 -7.09 -1.00 -13.74
N VAL A 164 -8.07 -1.38 -12.93
CA VAL A 164 -7.95 -2.52 -12.00
C VAL A 164 -7.61 -3.82 -12.74
N GLY A 165 -8.22 -4.05 -13.90
CA GLY A 165 -7.96 -5.23 -14.72
C GLY A 165 -6.53 -5.25 -15.26
N ALA A 166 -6.05 -4.12 -15.78
CA ALA A 166 -4.68 -3.96 -16.23
C ALA A 166 -3.67 -4.14 -15.10
N ASN A 167 -3.96 -3.62 -13.90
CA ASN A 167 -3.10 -3.80 -12.74
C ASN A 167 -3.04 -5.26 -12.27
N LYS A 168 -4.16 -5.99 -12.25
CA LYS A 168 -4.16 -7.45 -12.00
C LYS A 168 -3.34 -8.21 -13.03
N ASN A 169 -3.43 -7.84 -14.30
CA ASN A 169 -2.63 -8.44 -15.35
C ASN A 169 -1.13 -8.11 -15.19
N SER A 170 -0.80 -6.88 -14.81
CA SER A 170 0.59 -6.46 -14.55
C SER A 170 1.21 -7.22 -13.38
N ILE A 171 0.44 -7.44 -12.30
CA ILE A 171 0.84 -8.31 -11.18
C ILE A 171 1.17 -9.72 -11.68
N LYS A 172 0.29 -10.29 -12.52
CA LYS A 172 0.48 -11.62 -13.08
C LYS A 172 1.75 -11.69 -13.95
N ILE A 173 1.94 -10.72 -14.84
CA ILE A 173 3.13 -10.65 -15.70
C ILE A 173 4.40 -10.62 -14.85
N ILE A 174 4.46 -9.74 -13.85
CA ILE A 174 5.67 -9.58 -13.03
C ILE A 174 5.87 -10.82 -12.13
N GLY A 175 4.82 -11.31 -11.47
CA GLY A 175 4.93 -12.43 -10.54
C GLY A 175 5.16 -13.80 -11.19
N GLU A 176 4.77 -14.00 -12.46
CA GLU A 176 4.97 -15.28 -13.17
C GLU A 176 6.25 -15.29 -14.02
N ASN A 177 6.76 -14.12 -14.44
CA ASN A 177 7.90 -14.05 -15.37
C ASN A 177 9.16 -13.43 -14.76
N THR A 178 9.17 -13.19 -13.45
CA THR A 178 10.31 -12.61 -12.74
C THR A 178 10.43 -13.25 -11.36
N ASP A 179 11.59 -13.11 -10.72
CA ASP A 179 11.80 -13.58 -9.34
C ASP A 179 11.19 -12.63 -8.28
N ASN A 180 10.54 -11.54 -8.71
CA ASN A 180 9.92 -10.61 -7.78
C ASN A 180 8.63 -11.18 -7.21
N TYR A 181 8.47 -10.99 -5.90
CA TYR A 181 7.16 -11.06 -5.27
C TYR A 181 6.30 -9.89 -5.74
N ALA A 182 5.02 -10.16 -5.96
CA ALA A 182 4.05 -9.17 -6.39
C ALA A 182 2.86 -9.13 -5.44
N GLN A 183 2.44 -7.93 -5.05
CA GLN A 183 1.28 -7.67 -4.21
C GLN A 183 0.38 -6.64 -4.89
N GLY A 184 -0.94 -6.85 -4.80
CA GLY A 184 -1.93 -5.86 -5.23
C GLY A 184 -3.09 -5.77 -4.25
N TYR A 185 -3.43 -4.53 -3.88
CA TYR A 185 -4.64 -4.19 -3.13
C TYR A 185 -5.41 -3.11 -3.90
N PHE A 186 -6.73 -3.21 -3.90
CA PHE A 186 -7.60 -2.35 -4.73
C PHE A 186 -8.67 -1.72 -3.86
N VAL A 187 -8.60 -0.39 -3.74
CA VAL A 187 -9.59 0.42 -3.04
C VAL A 187 -10.67 0.84 -4.04
N TYR A 188 -11.91 0.53 -3.70
CA TYR A 188 -13.09 0.92 -4.46
C TYR A 188 -13.95 1.85 -3.61
N ASP A 189 -14.65 2.77 -4.27
CA ASP A 189 -15.75 3.49 -3.65
C ASP A 189 -16.95 2.53 -3.43
N SER A 190 -17.79 2.88 -2.47
CA SER A 190 -19.13 2.32 -2.26
C SER A 190 -20.06 2.48 -3.48
N LYS A 191 -19.83 3.48 -4.32
CA LYS A 191 -20.62 3.75 -5.53
C LYS A 191 -20.35 2.69 -6.61
N LYS A 192 -21.43 2.16 -7.19
CA LYS A 192 -21.38 1.10 -8.21
C LYS A 192 -20.67 1.49 -9.53
N ALA A 193 -20.68 2.78 -9.89
CA ALA A 193 -20.08 3.26 -11.14
C ALA A 193 -19.66 4.73 -11.03
N GLY A 194 -18.71 5.15 -11.88
CA GLY A 194 -18.28 6.55 -12.01
C GLY A 194 -17.46 7.09 -10.84
N ALA A 195 -17.06 6.23 -9.91
CA ALA A 195 -16.25 6.61 -8.77
C ALA A 195 -14.78 6.27 -8.98
N ILE A 196 -13.92 6.87 -8.16
CA ILE A 196 -12.48 6.62 -8.20
C ILE A 196 -12.16 5.22 -7.70
N THR A 197 -11.14 4.62 -8.30
CA THR A 197 -10.52 3.39 -7.85
C THR A 197 -9.03 3.67 -7.67
N VAL A 198 -8.46 3.19 -6.56
CA VAL A 198 -7.02 3.33 -6.29
C VAL A 198 -6.42 1.94 -6.18
N SER A 199 -5.48 1.62 -7.07
CA SER A 199 -4.74 0.37 -7.02
C SER A 199 -3.39 0.60 -6.35
N HIS A 200 -3.10 -0.17 -5.30
CA HIS A 200 -1.84 -0.16 -4.56
C HIS A 200 -1.07 -1.42 -4.95
N LEU A 201 0.04 -1.26 -5.66
CA LEU A 201 0.89 -2.37 -6.08
C LEU A 201 2.26 -2.30 -5.42
N ARG A 202 2.83 -3.46 -5.12
CA ARG A 202 4.21 -3.60 -4.67
C ARG A 202 4.90 -4.73 -5.41
N PHE A 203 6.15 -4.50 -5.79
CA PHE A 203 7.00 -5.49 -6.44
C PHE A 203 8.39 -5.45 -5.81
N GLY A 204 8.97 -6.61 -5.49
CA GLY A 204 10.33 -6.64 -4.96
C GLY A 204 10.89 -8.04 -4.78
N PRO A 205 12.20 -8.15 -4.49
CA PRO A 205 12.91 -9.43 -4.47
C PRO A 205 12.62 -10.29 -3.22
N ASN A 206 11.97 -9.73 -2.20
CA ASN A 206 11.67 -10.39 -0.94
C ASN A 206 10.16 -10.54 -0.75
N PRO A 207 9.69 -11.54 0.04
CA PRO A 207 8.29 -11.67 0.39
C PRO A 207 7.71 -10.36 0.96
N ILE A 208 6.60 -9.89 0.38
CA ILE A 208 5.97 -8.62 0.76
C ILE A 208 4.98 -8.86 1.91
N GLN A 209 5.32 -8.38 3.10
CA GLN A 209 4.50 -8.49 4.32
C GLN A 209 3.68 -7.23 4.62
N SER A 210 3.79 -6.21 3.76
CA SER A 210 3.18 -4.89 3.92
C SER A 210 1.66 -4.96 3.68
N VAL A 211 0.90 -5.44 4.65
CA VAL A 211 -0.57 -5.57 4.57
C VAL A 211 -1.26 -4.26 4.99
N TYR A 212 -0.84 -3.17 4.37
CA TYR A 212 -1.36 -1.80 4.51
C TYR A 212 -1.26 -1.08 3.15
N LEU A 213 -1.99 0.03 2.99
CA LEU A 213 -1.95 0.82 1.77
C LEU A 213 -0.55 1.39 1.50
N VAL A 214 -0.24 1.62 0.23
CA VAL A 214 0.96 2.40 -0.15
C VAL A 214 0.70 3.87 0.19
N ASP A 215 1.54 4.43 1.05
CA ASP A 215 1.55 5.84 1.47
C ASP A 215 2.72 6.63 0.84
N LYS A 216 3.79 5.93 0.46
CA LYS A 216 5.00 6.43 -0.20
C LYS A 216 5.24 5.67 -1.50
N ALA A 217 4.91 6.28 -2.64
CA ALA A 217 4.93 5.66 -3.96
C ALA A 217 6.13 6.10 -4.80
N ASN A 218 6.78 5.12 -5.44
CA ASN A 218 7.81 5.34 -6.47
C ASN A 218 7.18 5.73 -7.80
N PHE A 219 5.97 5.24 -8.08
CA PHE A 219 5.24 5.47 -9.31
C PHE A 219 3.78 5.84 -9.02
N ILE A 220 3.28 6.89 -9.66
CA ILE A 220 1.88 7.28 -9.59
C ILE A 220 1.33 7.40 -11.02
N GLY A 221 0.28 6.63 -11.33
CA GLY A 221 -0.45 6.71 -12.59
C GLY A 221 -1.81 7.35 -12.40
N CYS A 222 -2.12 8.40 -13.15
CA CYS A 222 -3.43 9.04 -13.20
C CYS A 222 -4.08 8.81 -14.57
N HIS A 223 -5.14 8.01 -14.60
CA HIS A 223 -5.77 7.60 -15.86
C HIS A 223 -6.91 8.54 -16.28
N GLN A 224 -7.28 9.52 -15.46
CA GLN A 224 -8.27 10.55 -15.77
C GLN A 224 -7.78 11.91 -15.27
N THR A 225 -7.51 12.85 -16.19
CA THR A 225 -6.95 14.18 -15.87
C THR A 225 -7.76 14.94 -14.83
N VAL A 226 -9.10 14.83 -14.87
CA VAL A 226 -10.03 15.50 -13.95
C VAL A 226 -9.81 15.12 -12.47
N PHE A 227 -9.12 14.02 -12.18
CA PHE A 227 -8.81 13.66 -10.80
C PHE A 227 -7.78 14.60 -10.16
N LEU A 228 -6.93 15.25 -10.95
CA LEU A 228 -5.96 16.22 -10.42
C LEU A 228 -6.64 17.44 -9.80
N GLU A 229 -7.84 17.80 -10.27
CA GLU A 229 -8.62 18.90 -9.70
C GLU A 229 -9.27 18.55 -8.36
N LYS A 230 -9.30 17.28 -7.96
CA LYS A 230 -10.08 16.79 -6.81
C LYS A 230 -9.27 16.07 -5.75
N TYR A 231 -8.12 15.50 -6.12
CA TYR A 231 -7.35 14.64 -5.24
C TYR A 231 -5.88 15.04 -5.30
N ASP A 232 -5.31 15.39 -4.15
CA ASP A 232 -3.87 15.53 -4.02
C ASP A 232 -3.22 14.14 -3.97
N MET A 233 -3.11 13.50 -5.13
CA MET A 233 -2.50 12.17 -5.23
C MET A 233 -0.97 12.19 -5.11
N LEU A 234 -0.34 13.31 -5.47
CA LEU A 234 1.11 13.43 -5.48
C LEU A 234 1.69 13.66 -4.09
N GLN A 235 0.88 13.96 -3.07
CA GLN A 235 1.31 13.94 -1.67
C GLN A 235 2.01 12.62 -1.29
N HIS A 236 1.58 11.50 -1.87
CA HIS A 236 2.14 10.17 -1.62
C HIS A 236 3.42 9.88 -2.39
N ALA A 237 3.86 10.73 -3.33
CA ALA A 237 5.08 10.48 -4.07
C ALA A 237 6.33 10.61 -3.20
N VAL A 238 7.30 9.72 -3.40
CA VAL A 238 8.67 9.89 -2.87
C VAL A 238 9.47 10.89 -3.72
N PRO A 239 10.52 11.53 -3.17
CA PRO A 239 11.46 12.31 -3.98
C PRO A 239 12.05 11.48 -5.13
N GLY A 240 12.11 12.05 -6.34
CA GLY A 240 12.57 11.39 -7.56
C GLY A 240 11.57 10.41 -8.17
N GLY A 241 10.36 10.29 -7.60
CA GLY A 241 9.31 9.40 -8.10
C GLY A 241 8.80 9.77 -9.49
N THR A 242 8.14 8.82 -10.15
CA THR A 242 7.60 8.99 -11.51
C THR A 242 6.09 9.23 -11.47
N PHE A 243 5.63 10.25 -12.18
CA PHE A 243 4.22 10.53 -12.41
C PHE A 243 3.85 10.31 -13.88
N LEU A 244 2.84 9.49 -14.15
CA LEU A 244 2.27 9.25 -15.47
C LEU A 244 0.85 9.78 -15.52
N LEU A 245 0.56 10.69 -16.44
CA LEU A 245 -0.76 11.29 -16.63
C LEU A 245 -1.33 10.97 -18.01
N ASN A 246 -2.54 10.40 -18.03
CA ASN A 246 -3.37 10.40 -19.22
C ASN A 246 -4.01 11.79 -19.40
N THR A 247 -3.73 12.47 -20.50
CA THR A 247 -4.22 13.81 -20.80
C THR A 247 -4.22 14.08 -22.31
N PRO A 248 -5.17 14.87 -22.85
CA PRO A 248 -5.11 15.32 -24.24
C PRO A 248 -4.02 16.37 -24.50
N PHE A 249 -3.43 16.97 -23.46
CA PHE A 249 -2.43 18.02 -23.58
C PHE A 249 -1.02 17.46 -23.79
N GLY A 250 -0.28 18.05 -24.73
CA GLY A 250 1.10 17.67 -25.02
C GLY A 250 2.09 18.09 -23.92
N PRO A 251 3.37 17.68 -24.02
CA PRO A 251 4.39 18.01 -23.02
C PRO A 251 4.66 19.51 -22.87
N ASP A 252 4.41 20.30 -23.92
CA ASP A 252 4.61 21.76 -23.90
C ASP A 252 3.41 22.53 -23.33
N GLU A 253 2.24 21.90 -23.22
CA GLU A 253 0.98 22.56 -22.83
C GLU A 253 0.48 22.10 -21.46
N VAL A 254 0.75 20.84 -21.09
CA VAL A 254 0.18 20.21 -19.90
C VAL A 254 0.48 20.98 -18.61
N TRP A 255 1.65 21.62 -18.52
CA TRP A 255 2.09 22.31 -17.31
C TRP A 255 1.06 23.36 -16.86
N ASP A 256 0.53 24.15 -17.78
CA ASP A 256 -0.41 25.24 -17.48
C ASP A 256 -1.83 24.74 -17.15
N THR A 257 -2.08 23.43 -17.27
CA THR A 257 -3.35 22.79 -16.92
C THR A 257 -3.38 22.20 -15.52
N LEU A 258 -2.21 22.07 -14.87
CA LEU A 258 -2.08 21.44 -13.57
C LEU A 258 -2.47 22.41 -12.43
N PRO A 259 -3.13 21.93 -11.36
CA PRO A 259 -3.29 22.71 -10.13
C PRO A 259 -1.96 23.05 -9.45
N ILE A 260 -1.96 24.08 -8.62
CA ILE A 260 -0.81 24.58 -7.87
C ILE A 260 -0.14 23.46 -7.07
N GLU A 261 -0.90 22.69 -6.30
CA GLU A 261 -0.40 21.64 -5.42
C GLU A 261 0.33 20.54 -6.23
N VAL A 262 -0.19 20.22 -7.43
CA VAL A 262 0.43 19.24 -8.33
C VAL A 262 1.78 19.77 -8.85
N GLN A 263 1.83 21.03 -9.29
CA GLN A 263 3.08 21.66 -9.71
C GLN A 263 4.11 21.72 -8.58
N GLU A 264 3.68 22.06 -7.36
CA GLU A 264 4.54 22.11 -6.17
C GLU A 264 5.14 20.74 -5.85
N HIS A 265 4.33 19.67 -5.84
CA HIS A 265 4.85 18.31 -5.62
C HIS A 265 5.86 17.91 -6.70
N LEU A 266 5.56 18.18 -7.97
CA LEU A 266 6.46 17.86 -9.09
C LEU A 266 7.83 18.53 -8.94
N ILE A 267 7.85 19.82 -8.56
CA ILE A 267 9.09 20.60 -8.36
C ILE A 267 9.82 20.15 -7.09
N ASN A 268 9.15 20.22 -5.94
CA ASN A 268 9.77 20.03 -4.64
C ASN A 268 10.32 18.61 -4.47
N LYS A 269 9.62 17.62 -5.02
CA LYS A 269 10.04 16.22 -4.99
C LYS A 269 10.92 15.84 -6.18
N LYS A 270 11.22 16.77 -7.11
CA LYS A 270 12.05 16.52 -8.29
C LYS A 270 11.59 15.28 -9.07
N MET A 271 10.28 15.21 -9.32
CA MET A 271 9.67 14.04 -9.93
C MET A 271 10.06 13.91 -11.41
N LYS A 272 9.87 12.72 -11.97
CA LYS A 272 9.87 12.52 -13.43
C LYS A 272 8.42 12.56 -13.91
N PHE A 273 8.10 13.43 -14.84
CA PHE A 273 6.71 13.61 -15.29
C PHE A 273 6.55 13.16 -16.73
N TYR A 274 5.62 12.24 -16.97
CA TYR A 274 5.28 11.73 -18.29
C TYR A 274 3.80 11.92 -18.59
N VAL A 275 3.50 12.24 -19.85
CA VAL A 275 2.14 12.41 -20.37
C VAL A 275 1.90 11.57 -21.62
N ILE A 276 0.64 11.21 -21.80
CA ILE A 276 0.15 10.54 -23.01
C ILE A 276 -1.34 10.82 -23.21
N ASP A 277 -1.76 11.06 -24.46
CA ASP A 277 -3.18 11.01 -24.84
C ASP A 277 -3.56 9.56 -25.13
N ALA A 278 -3.88 8.81 -24.07
CA ALA A 278 -4.16 7.39 -24.20
C ALA A 278 -5.45 7.12 -24.99
N VAL A 279 -6.39 8.07 -25.01
CA VAL A 279 -7.64 7.95 -25.77
C VAL A 279 -7.37 8.05 -27.28
N LYS A 280 -6.53 9.01 -27.69
CA LYS A 280 -6.09 9.12 -29.08
C LYS A 280 -5.28 7.91 -29.51
N VAL A 281 -4.29 7.51 -28.71
CA VAL A 281 -3.46 6.33 -29.02
C VAL A 281 -4.31 5.06 -29.14
N ALA A 282 -5.29 4.86 -28.24
CA ALA A 282 -6.22 3.74 -28.33
C ALA A 282 -7.05 3.77 -29.62
N ARG A 283 -7.58 4.94 -29.99
CA ARG A 283 -8.38 5.12 -31.22
C ARG A 283 -7.57 4.81 -32.47
N ASP A 284 -6.37 5.36 -32.59
CA ASP A 284 -5.48 5.19 -33.75
C ASP A 284 -4.97 3.74 -33.87
N SER A 285 -5.00 3.01 -32.76
CA SER A 285 -4.65 1.58 -32.69
C SER A 285 -5.85 0.63 -32.87
N GLY A 286 -7.06 1.16 -33.06
CA GLY A 286 -8.28 0.35 -33.25
C GLY A 286 -8.93 -0.16 -31.95
N MET A 287 -8.46 0.29 -30.79
CA MET A 287 -8.94 -0.13 -29.45
C MET A 287 -10.16 0.69 -28.96
N GLY A 288 -10.63 1.65 -29.75
CA GLY A 288 -11.74 2.52 -29.39
C GLY A 288 -11.40 3.44 -28.22
N ARG A 289 -12.14 3.33 -27.11
CA ARG A 289 -11.94 4.15 -25.88
C ARG A 289 -11.17 3.41 -24.78
N ARG A 290 -10.63 2.22 -25.06
CA ARG A 290 -9.97 1.37 -24.06
C ARG A 290 -8.51 1.79 -23.90
N ILE A 291 -8.21 2.52 -22.83
CA ILE A 291 -6.87 3.03 -22.53
C ILE A 291 -6.00 2.06 -21.73
N ASN A 292 -6.57 0.94 -21.28
CA ASN A 292 -5.93 0.01 -20.35
C ASN A 292 -4.60 -0.56 -20.87
N THR A 293 -4.56 -1.04 -22.13
CA THR A 293 -3.33 -1.55 -22.75
C THR A 293 -2.29 -0.44 -22.87
N VAL A 294 -2.71 0.77 -23.26
CA VAL A 294 -1.82 1.92 -23.44
C VAL A 294 -1.15 2.32 -22.12
N MET A 295 -1.96 2.55 -21.07
CA MET A 295 -1.46 2.94 -19.75
C MET A 295 -0.59 1.85 -19.12
N GLN A 296 -0.95 0.57 -19.33
CA GLN A 296 -0.15 -0.56 -18.88
C GLN A 296 1.23 -0.57 -19.55
N THR A 297 1.29 -0.37 -20.88
CA THR A 297 2.56 -0.28 -21.60
C THR A 297 3.41 0.86 -21.09
N CYS A 298 2.84 2.04 -20.87
CA CYS A 298 3.55 3.18 -20.31
C CYS A 298 4.11 2.88 -18.91
N PHE A 299 3.33 2.25 -18.02
CA PHE A 299 3.81 1.81 -16.71
C PHE A 299 5.05 0.91 -16.83
N PHE A 300 4.99 -0.14 -17.63
CA PHE A 300 6.11 -1.05 -17.81
C PHE A 300 7.34 -0.36 -18.43
N ALA A 301 7.15 0.59 -19.33
CA ALA A 301 8.25 1.30 -19.99
C ALA A 301 9.03 2.25 -19.06
N ILE A 302 8.40 2.80 -18.00
CA ILE A 302 9.00 3.87 -17.18
C ILE A 302 8.98 3.63 -15.67
N SER A 303 8.39 2.53 -15.19
CA SER A 303 8.32 2.22 -13.75
C SER A 303 9.64 1.75 -13.16
N GLY A 304 10.55 1.22 -13.99
CA GLY A 304 11.82 0.65 -13.55
C GLY A 304 11.71 -0.72 -12.86
N VAL A 305 10.53 -1.36 -12.89
CA VAL A 305 10.37 -2.74 -12.37
C VAL A 305 11.12 -3.76 -13.23
N LEU A 306 11.16 -3.52 -14.55
CA LEU A 306 11.88 -4.32 -15.53
C LEU A 306 12.70 -3.40 -16.45
N SER A 307 13.68 -3.98 -17.14
CA SER A 307 14.31 -3.30 -18.26
C SER A 307 13.25 -3.02 -19.34
N LYS A 308 13.45 -1.98 -20.15
CA LYS A 308 12.46 -1.56 -21.15
C LYS A 308 12.26 -2.67 -22.20
N GLU A 309 13.34 -3.34 -22.57
CA GLU A 309 13.35 -4.43 -23.53
C GLU A 309 12.55 -5.64 -23.00
N ASP A 310 12.86 -6.10 -21.79
CA ASP A 310 12.17 -7.22 -21.16
C ASP A 310 10.69 -6.90 -20.93
N ALA A 311 10.39 -5.68 -20.48
CA ALA A 311 9.04 -5.18 -20.27
C ALA A 311 8.17 -5.30 -21.53
N ILE A 312 8.66 -4.79 -22.67
CA ILE A 312 7.90 -4.82 -23.94
C ILE A 312 7.70 -6.27 -24.39
N GLU A 313 8.74 -7.11 -24.30
CA GLU A 313 8.63 -8.51 -24.69
C GLU A 313 7.58 -9.26 -23.85
N GLN A 314 7.64 -9.12 -22.53
CA GLN A 314 6.72 -9.79 -21.59
C GLN A 314 5.27 -9.35 -21.80
N ILE A 315 5.02 -8.05 -22.05
CA ILE A 315 3.67 -7.57 -22.38
C ILE A 315 3.18 -8.19 -23.70
N LYS A 316 4.00 -8.22 -24.75
CA LYS A 316 3.63 -8.81 -26.05
C LYS A 316 3.34 -10.31 -25.92
N GLN A 317 4.11 -11.04 -25.11
CA GLN A 317 3.85 -12.45 -24.81
C GLN A 317 2.53 -12.64 -24.05
N SER A 318 2.28 -11.85 -23.00
CA SER A 318 1.03 -11.88 -22.22
C SER A 318 -0.22 -11.56 -23.07
N VAL A 319 -0.11 -10.60 -24.00
CA VAL A 319 -1.19 -10.28 -24.95
C VAL A 319 -1.51 -11.48 -25.83
N ARG A 320 -0.52 -12.17 -26.39
CA ARG A 320 -0.73 -13.38 -27.20
C ARG A 320 -1.39 -14.49 -26.37
N ALA A 321 -0.93 -14.73 -25.15
CA ALA A 321 -1.50 -15.74 -24.26
C ALA A 321 -2.97 -15.43 -23.87
N THR A 322 -3.26 -14.16 -23.58
CA THR A 322 -4.58 -13.72 -23.11
C THR A 322 -5.60 -13.60 -24.23
N TYR A 323 -5.19 -13.06 -25.38
CA TYR A 323 -6.09 -12.69 -26.48
C TYR A 323 -5.99 -13.61 -27.69
N GLY A 324 -5.04 -14.55 -27.75
CA GLY A 324 -4.90 -15.49 -28.88
C GLY A 324 -6.17 -16.30 -29.14
N ARG A 325 -6.94 -16.63 -28.09
CA ARG A 325 -8.25 -17.30 -28.23
C ARG A 325 -9.35 -16.42 -28.83
N LYS A 326 -9.17 -15.10 -28.88
CA LYS A 326 -10.15 -14.15 -29.42
C LYS A 326 -9.89 -13.79 -30.90
N GLY A 327 -8.82 -14.31 -31.50
CA GLY A 327 -8.46 -14.11 -32.90
C GLY A 327 -7.24 -13.20 -33.08
N GLU A 328 -6.53 -13.42 -34.19
CA GLU A 328 -5.26 -12.75 -34.51
C GLU A 328 -5.42 -11.24 -34.69
N GLU A 329 -6.56 -10.77 -35.22
CA GLU A 329 -6.84 -9.35 -35.40
C GLU A 329 -6.78 -8.58 -34.07
N ILE A 330 -7.38 -9.12 -33.01
CA ILE A 330 -7.37 -8.50 -31.67
C ILE A 330 -5.96 -8.49 -31.08
N VAL A 331 -5.17 -9.55 -31.33
CA VAL A 331 -3.77 -9.62 -30.91
C VAL A 331 -2.98 -8.50 -31.61
N GLN A 332 -3.09 -8.38 -32.93
CA GLN A 332 -2.39 -7.36 -33.72
C GLN A 332 -2.80 -5.93 -33.31
N MET A 333 -4.08 -5.68 -33.01
CA MET A 333 -4.53 -4.38 -32.47
C MET A 333 -3.84 -4.04 -31.14
N ASN A 334 -3.70 -5.01 -30.23
CA ASN A 334 -3.00 -4.78 -28.96
C ASN A 334 -1.48 -4.60 -29.16
N LEU A 335 -0.86 -5.36 -30.06
CA LEU A 335 0.56 -5.19 -30.39
C LEU A 335 0.83 -3.79 -30.97
N LYS A 336 -0.02 -3.34 -31.90
CA LYS A 336 0.03 -1.98 -32.44
C LYS A 336 -0.16 -0.93 -31.35
N ALA A 337 -1.09 -1.16 -30.42
CA ALA A 337 -1.30 -0.26 -29.29
C ALA A 337 -0.05 -0.15 -28.40
N ILE A 338 0.64 -1.26 -28.12
CA ILE A 338 1.89 -1.27 -27.35
C ILE A 338 2.95 -0.41 -28.05
N ASP A 339 3.20 -0.64 -29.34
CA ASP A 339 4.24 0.08 -30.09
C ASP A 339 3.92 1.59 -30.21
N ASN A 340 2.65 1.92 -30.46
CA ASN A 340 2.18 3.30 -30.50
C ASN A 340 2.29 3.99 -29.14
N SER A 341 2.05 3.27 -28.03
CA SER A 341 2.14 3.84 -26.69
C SER A 341 3.56 4.28 -26.35
N VAL A 342 4.55 3.46 -26.69
CA VAL A 342 5.97 3.80 -26.48
C VAL A 342 6.37 5.04 -27.29
N SER A 343 5.83 5.18 -28.50
CA SER A 343 6.16 6.29 -29.40
C SER A 343 5.47 7.61 -29.05
N ASN A 344 4.35 7.56 -28.32
CA ASN A 344 3.55 8.73 -27.92
C ASN A 344 3.63 9.03 -26.42
N LEU A 345 4.58 8.40 -25.73
CA LEU A 345 4.87 8.69 -24.33
C LEU A 345 5.91 9.81 -24.27
N HIS A 346 5.52 10.95 -23.69
CA HIS A 346 6.36 12.13 -23.68
C HIS A 346 6.79 12.50 -22.26
N GLU A 347 8.08 12.73 -22.06
CA GLU A 347 8.61 13.32 -20.83
C GLU A 347 8.41 14.83 -20.85
N VAL A 348 7.90 15.37 -19.75
CA VAL A 348 7.63 16.79 -19.56
C VAL A 348 8.80 17.41 -18.80
N LYS A 349 9.38 18.48 -19.34
CA LYS A 349 10.39 19.25 -18.62
C LYS A 349 9.72 20.08 -17.53
N ILE A 350 9.99 19.75 -16.28
CA ILE A 350 9.42 20.44 -15.12
C ILE A 350 10.13 21.81 -14.96
N PRO A 351 9.40 22.94 -15.00
CA PRO A 351 9.95 24.26 -14.70
C PRO A 351 10.33 24.41 -13.22
N ASN A 352 11.18 25.39 -12.90
CA ASN A 352 11.62 25.64 -11.52
C ASN A 352 10.64 26.47 -10.68
N ARG A 353 9.45 26.79 -11.21
CA ARG A 353 8.46 27.62 -10.52
C ARG A 353 7.04 27.17 -10.83
N VAL A 354 6.18 27.33 -9.85
CA VAL A 354 4.73 27.21 -10.02
C VAL A 354 4.24 28.39 -10.88
N THR A 355 3.39 28.09 -11.85
CA THR A 355 2.74 29.07 -12.75
C THR A 355 1.22 29.02 -12.65
N SER A 356 0.65 27.94 -12.11
CA SER A 356 -0.79 27.76 -12.01
C SER A 356 -1.44 28.76 -11.05
N LYS A 357 -2.73 29.02 -11.30
CA LYS A 357 -3.61 29.83 -10.45
C LYS A 357 -4.80 29.02 -9.91
N THR A 358 -4.91 27.75 -10.29
CA THR A 358 -5.99 26.87 -9.88
C THR A 358 -5.53 26.00 -8.74
N HIS A 359 -6.36 25.87 -7.71
CA HIS A 359 -6.13 24.98 -6.60
C HIS A 359 -6.94 23.70 -6.78
N ILE A 360 -6.49 22.62 -6.14
CA ILE A 360 -7.32 21.44 -5.94
C ILE A 360 -8.59 21.85 -5.19
N LEU A 361 -9.75 21.36 -5.65
CA LEU A 361 -11.03 21.64 -5.01
C LEU A 361 -11.05 21.05 -3.59
N PRO A 362 -11.54 21.81 -2.59
CA PRO A 362 -11.69 21.28 -1.24
C PRO A 362 -12.65 20.08 -1.24
N PRO A 363 -12.41 19.09 -0.35
CA PRO A 363 -13.14 17.83 -0.30
C PRO A 363 -14.62 17.96 0.06
#